data_AF-A0A9D7ITT8-F1
#
_entry.id   AF-A0A9D7ITT8-F1
#
_cell.length_a   1.000
_cell.length_b   1.000
_cell.length_c   1.000
_cell.angle_alpha   90.00
_cell.angle_beta   90.00
_cell.angle_gamma   90.00
#
_symmetry.space_group_name_H-M   'P 1'
#
loop_
_entity.id
_entity.type
_entity.pdbx_description
1 polymer ?
#
loop_
_entity_poly.entity_id
_entity_poly.type
_entity_poly.pdbx_seq_one_letter_code
_entity_poly.pdbx_strand_id
1 'polypeptide(L)'
;MAALAIPVLIAGHGDASARMIQDLPEGEGVRTVRMRCIGCHEADLIISQRLSREGWKQEVDKMIRWGAIVGDDENRSSSTTSPLISGPKDSAAGSAKNAAPGRGKEIFEMRCLLCHELDLTAQQRLSRPGWTREVEKMMRWGAAVTPDEKEPLIDYLFQNYR
;
A
#
# COMPACT_ATOMS: atom_id res chain seq x y z
N MET A 1 -38.75 -54.47 -8.77
CA MET A 1 -39.12 -53.08 -9.08
C MET A 1 -38.13 -52.18 -8.35
N ALA A 2 -37.17 -51.60 -9.08
CA ALA A 2 -36.12 -50.75 -8.50
C ALA A 2 -36.53 -49.28 -8.66
N ALA A 3 -36.55 -48.53 -7.55
CA ALA A 3 -36.75 -47.08 -7.57
C ALA A 3 -35.40 -46.39 -7.75
N LEU A 4 -35.25 -45.64 -8.84
CA LEU A 4 -34.11 -44.77 -9.13
C LEU A 4 -34.30 -43.44 -8.39
N ALA A 5 -33.35 -43.05 -7.55
CA ALA A 5 -33.25 -41.69 -7.01
C ALA A 5 -32.26 -40.88 -7.87
N ILE A 6 -32.74 -39.78 -8.45
CA ILE A 6 -31.93 -38.84 -9.23
C ILE A 6 -31.43 -37.75 -8.27
N PRO A 7 -30.11 -37.51 -8.13
CA PRO A 7 -29.63 -36.36 -7.40
C PRO A 7 -29.76 -35.09 -8.25
N VAL A 8 -30.45 -34.09 -7.70
CA VAL A 8 -30.45 -32.71 -8.18
C VAL A 8 -29.11 -32.07 -7.81
N LEU A 9 -28.32 -31.66 -8.79
CA LEU A 9 -27.16 -30.80 -8.58
C LEU A 9 -27.62 -29.35 -8.36
N ILE A 10 -27.26 -28.79 -7.21
CA ILE A 10 -27.31 -27.35 -6.92
C ILE A 10 -25.86 -26.86 -6.75
N ALA A 11 -25.65 -25.60 -7.14
CA ALA A 11 -24.52 -24.69 -6.86
C ALA A 11 -23.48 -24.57 -7.99
N GLY A 12 -23.05 -23.37 -8.39
CA GLY A 12 -23.36 -22.03 -7.88
C GLY A 12 -22.64 -20.98 -8.73
N HIS A 13 -23.26 -19.81 -8.89
CA HIS A 13 -22.63 -18.63 -9.48
C HIS A 13 -21.81 -17.96 -8.39
N GLY A 14 -20.51 -18.27 -8.33
CA GLY A 14 -19.56 -17.65 -7.39
C GLY A 14 -18.91 -16.41 -7.98
N ASP A 15 -19.11 -15.29 -7.29
CA ASP A 15 -18.62 -13.93 -7.52
C ASP A 15 -17.21 -13.81 -8.14
N ALA A 16 -17.14 -13.11 -9.27
CA ALA A 16 -15.89 -12.77 -9.96
C ALA A 16 -15.02 -11.75 -9.19
N SER A 17 -15.55 -11.05 -8.17
CA SER A 17 -14.84 -9.98 -7.47
C SER A 17 -13.90 -10.44 -6.36
N ALA A 18 -14.02 -11.68 -5.87
CA ALA A 18 -13.10 -12.24 -4.87
C ALA A 18 -11.81 -12.85 -5.49
N ARG A 19 -11.75 -12.95 -6.82
CA ARG A 19 -10.70 -13.69 -7.54
C ARG A 19 -9.42 -12.89 -7.77
N MET A 20 -9.50 -11.56 -7.86
CA MET A 20 -8.38 -10.73 -8.32
C MET A 20 -7.25 -10.55 -7.30
N ILE A 21 -7.52 -10.72 -6.00
CA ILE A 21 -6.47 -10.75 -4.96
C ILE A 21 -5.74 -12.12 -4.93
N GLN A 22 -6.27 -13.15 -5.61
CA GLN A 22 -5.74 -14.51 -5.56
C GLN A 22 -4.73 -14.87 -6.67
N ASP A 23 -4.60 -14.06 -7.73
CA ASP A 23 -3.95 -14.51 -8.97
C ASP A 23 -2.44 -14.19 -9.07
N LEU A 24 -1.69 -14.41 -7.98
CA LEU A 24 -0.25 -14.66 -8.13
C LEU A 24 -0.06 -16.11 -8.58
N PRO A 25 0.66 -16.39 -9.68
CA PRO A 25 0.89 -17.75 -10.14
C PRO A 25 1.63 -18.54 -9.05
N GLU A 26 1.19 -19.75 -8.74
CA GLU A 26 1.84 -20.60 -7.75
C GLU A 26 3.30 -20.88 -8.15
N GLY A 27 4.24 -20.77 -7.20
CA GLY A 27 5.66 -20.88 -7.49
C GLY A 27 6.58 -20.40 -6.38
N GLU A 28 7.89 -20.59 -6.59
CA GLU A 28 8.93 -20.09 -5.70
C GLU A 28 8.84 -18.56 -5.59
N GLY A 29 8.95 -18.03 -4.37
CA GLY A 29 8.92 -16.59 -4.12
C GLY A 29 7.52 -15.96 -3.98
N VAL A 30 6.44 -16.65 -4.34
CA VAL A 30 5.06 -16.13 -4.22
C VAL A 30 4.70 -15.74 -2.79
N ARG A 31 5.13 -16.55 -1.81
CA ARG A 31 4.94 -16.23 -0.39
C ARG A 31 5.63 -14.92 -0.01
N THR A 32 6.82 -14.68 -0.54
CA THR A 32 7.56 -13.43 -0.32
C THR A 32 6.82 -12.26 -0.96
N VAL A 33 6.33 -12.39 -2.19
CA VAL A 33 5.55 -11.34 -2.86
C VAL A 33 4.29 -10.99 -2.07
N ARG A 34 3.51 -11.99 -1.64
CA ARG A 34 2.30 -11.77 -0.83
C ARG A 34 2.61 -11.04 0.48
N MET A 35 3.68 -11.42 1.17
CA MET A 35 4.00 -10.90 2.50
C MET A 35 4.75 -9.56 2.48
N ARG A 36 5.56 -9.30 1.47
CA ARG A 36 6.51 -8.18 1.47
C ARG A 36 6.17 -7.10 0.43
N CYS A 37 5.56 -7.48 -0.68
CA CYS A 37 5.30 -6.55 -1.78
C CYS A 37 3.84 -6.04 -1.76
N ILE A 38 2.88 -6.92 -1.45
CA ILE A 38 1.45 -6.57 -1.55
C ILE A 38 0.97 -5.57 -0.49
N GLY A 39 1.73 -5.38 0.60
CA GLY A 39 1.44 -4.34 1.59
C GLY A 39 1.45 -2.91 1.01
N CYS A 40 2.22 -2.68 -0.06
CA CYS A 40 2.36 -1.37 -0.71
C CYS A 40 2.13 -1.40 -2.24
N HIS A 41 1.94 -2.56 -2.85
CA HIS A 41 1.75 -2.67 -4.31
C HIS A 41 0.62 -3.64 -4.64
N GLU A 42 -0.19 -3.32 -5.64
CA GLU A 42 -1.15 -4.29 -6.15
C GLU A 42 -0.42 -5.43 -6.89
N ALA A 43 -0.93 -6.65 -6.79
CA ALA A 43 -0.33 -7.82 -7.45
C ALA A 43 -0.22 -7.60 -8.97
N ASP A 44 -1.22 -6.95 -9.58
CA ASP A 44 -1.26 -6.62 -11.01
C ASP A 44 -0.10 -5.74 -11.45
N LEU A 45 0.30 -4.76 -10.63
CA LEU A 45 1.46 -3.92 -10.91
C LEU A 45 2.73 -4.77 -11.01
N ILE A 46 2.86 -5.80 -10.17
CA ILE A 46 4.03 -6.66 -10.10
C ILE A 46 4.06 -7.63 -11.30
N ILE A 47 2.96 -8.33 -11.57
CA ILE A 47 2.90 -9.36 -12.63
C ILE A 47 2.87 -8.78 -14.05
N SER A 48 2.49 -7.52 -14.20
CA SER A 48 2.50 -6.83 -15.51
C SER A 48 3.90 -6.40 -15.96
N GLN A 49 4.89 -6.38 -15.07
CA GLN A 49 6.24 -5.98 -15.44
C GLN A 49 6.91 -7.00 -16.37
N ARG A 50 7.63 -6.51 -17.38
CA ARG A 50 8.36 -7.31 -18.38
C ARG A 50 9.87 -7.10 -18.26
N LEU A 51 10.38 -7.22 -17.03
CA LEU A 51 11.80 -7.03 -16.71
C LEU A 51 12.60 -8.32 -16.87
N SER A 52 13.89 -8.19 -17.19
CA SER A 52 14.86 -9.29 -17.08
C SER A 52 15.12 -9.62 -15.60
N ARG A 53 15.80 -10.74 -15.31
CA ARG A 53 16.23 -11.05 -13.93
C ARG A 53 17.05 -9.92 -13.30
N GLU A 54 17.96 -9.34 -14.07
CA GLU A 54 18.80 -8.23 -13.63
C GLU A 54 17.97 -6.96 -13.40
N GLY A 55 17.04 -6.65 -14.31
CA GLY A 55 16.10 -5.52 -14.12
C GLY A 55 15.21 -5.70 -12.88
N TRP A 56 14.75 -6.92 -12.62
CA TRP A 56 14.01 -7.24 -11.41
C TRP A 56 14.85 -7.07 -10.14
N LYS A 57 16.10 -7.52 -10.16
CA LYS A 57 17.02 -7.32 -9.04
C LYS A 57 17.18 -5.84 -8.71
N GLN A 58 17.39 -5.00 -9.72
CA GLN A 58 17.53 -3.54 -9.52
C GLN A 58 16.25 -2.91 -8.97
N GLU A 59 15.08 -3.36 -9.43
CA GLU A 59 13.80 -2.86 -8.92
C GLU A 59 13.58 -3.26 -7.45
N VAL A 60 13.88 -4.50 -7.08
CA VAL A 60 13.80 -4.97 -5.69
C VAL A 60 14.83 -4.26 -4.81
N ASP A 61 16.07 -4.09 -5.27
CA ASP A 61 17.12 -3.35 -4.54
C ASP A 61 16.71 -1.89 -4.28
N LYS A 62 15.97 -1.28 -5.22
CA LYS A 62 15.37 0.05 -5.06
C LYS A 62 14.27 0.04 -3.98
N MET A 63 13.41 -0.98 -3.97
CA MET A 63 12.39 -1.12 -2.91
C MET A 63 13.04 -1.29 -1.53
N ILE A 64 14.11 -2.08 -1.43
CA ILE A 64 14.86 -2.27 -0.17
C ILE A 64 15.46 -0.95 0.30
N ARG A 65 16.02 -0.15 -0.61
CA ARG A 65 16.51 1.21 -0.31
C ARG A 65 15.40 2.13 0.17
N TRP A 66 14.16 1.89 -0.27
CA TRP A 66 12.96 2.57 0.19
C TRP A 66 12.32 1.85 1.40
N GLY A 67 13.05 1.00 2.11
CA GLY A 67 12.58 0.40 3.37
C GLY A 67 11.77 -0.89 3.23
N ALA A 68 11.62 -1.45 2.03
CA ALA A 68 11.02 -2.78 1.88
C ALA A 68 11.95 -3.85 2.49
N ILE A 69 11.40 -4.69 3.37
CA ILE A 69 12.16 -5.77 4.00
C ILE A 69 11.99 -7.05 3.17
N VAL A 70 12.92 -7.31 2.25
CA VAL A 70 12.90 -8.48 1.36
C VAL A 70 14.19 -9.30 1.57
N GLY A 71 14.08 -10.46 2.24
CA GLY A 71 15.20 -11.38 2.51
C GLY A 71 14.82 -12.55 3.44
N ASP A 72 15.66 -13.59 3.48
CA ASP A 72 15.73 -14.56 4.58
C ASP A 72 16.51 -13.95 5.77
N ASP A 73 16.26 -14.47 6.97
CA ASP A 73 16.56 -13.85 8.27
C ASP A 73 18.02 -13.41 8.58
N GLU A 74 18.98 -13.55 7.66
CA GLU A 74 20.41 -13.27 7.90
C GLU A 74 20.80 -11.78 7.87
N ASN A 75 19.99 -10.89 7.30
CA ASN A 75 20.21 -9.43 7.39
C ASN A 75 19.11 -8.72 8.19
N ARG A 76 18.77 -9.29 9.36
CA ARG A 76 17.93 -8.61 10.36
C ARG A 76 18.73 -7.47 11.02
N SER A 77 18.83 -6.33 10.33
CA SER A 77 18.99 -5.05 11.03
C SER A 77 17.73 -4.84 11.85
N SER A 78 17.87 -5.14 13.14
CA SER A 78 16.80 -5.15 14.12
C SER A 78 16.38 -3.73 14.45
N SER A 79 15.14 -3.39 14.11
CA SER A 79 14.37 -2.40 14.86
C SER A 79 13.05 -3.05 15.27
N THR A 80 13.06 -3.46 16.52
CA THR A 80 12.02 -4.06 17.33
C THR A 80 10.76 -3.17 17.43
N THR A 81 9.61 -3.81 17.16
CA THR A 81 8.24 -3.60 17.71
C THR A 81 7.58 -2.23 17.68
N SER A 82 6.35 -2.19 17.14
CA SER A 82 5.28 -1.46 17.81
C SER A 82 3.95 -2.24 17.70
N PRO A 83 3.20 -2.40 18.81
CA PRO A 83 1.97 -3.17 18.83
C PRO A 83 0.84 -2.41 18.13
N LEU A 84 -0.04 -3.20 17.53
CA LEU A 84 -1.39 -2.82 17.07
C LEU A 84 -1.99 -1.71 17.94
N ILE A 85 -2.13 -0.51 17.38
CA ILE A 85 -2.93 0.56 17.98
C ILE A 85 -4.39 0.22 17.67
N SER A 86 -5.00 -0.58 18.54
CA SER A 86 -6.45 -0.57 18.70
C SER A 86 -6.82 0.69 19.49
N GLY A 87 -7.22 1.73 18.77
CA GLY A 87 -7.89 2.90 19.35
C GLY A 87 -9.41 2.67 19.41
N PRO A 88 -10.10 3.28 20.39
CA PRO A 88 -11.54 3.07 20.59
C PRO A 88 -12.35 3.64 19.42
N LYS A 89 -13.36 2.87 19.00
CA LYS A 89 -14.42 3.33 18.10
C LYS A 89 -15.36 4.25 18.89
N ASP A 90 -15.21 5.55 18.71
CA ASP A 90 -16.31 6.49 18.92
C ASP A 90 -16.44 7.41 17.70
N SER A 91 -17.66 7.43 17.17
CA SER A 91 -18.06 8.06 15.92
C SER A 91 -18.25 9.58 16.04
N ALA A 92 -18.06 10.25 14.90
CA ALA A 92 -18.69 11.50 14.46
C ALA A 92 -18.56 12.78 15.34
N ALA A 93 -17.64 13.68 14.95
CA ALA A 93 -17.82 15.13 15.05
C ALA A 93 -16.80 15.91 14.18
N GLY A 94 -17.30 16.57 13.14
CA GLY A 94 -16.98 17.97 12.82
C GLY A 94 -15.64 18.32 12.16
N SER A 95 -15.74 18.91 10.97
CA SER A 95 -14.71 19.44 10.07
C SER A 95 -13.75 20.52 10.61
N ALA A 96 -13.45 20.57 11.91
CA ALA A 96 -12.57 21.57 12.51
C ALA A 96 -11.09 21.14 12.59
N LYS A 97 -10.76 19.87 12.36
CA LYS A 97 -9.39 19.37 12.49
C LYS A 97 -8.49 19.65 11.28
N ASN A 98 -9.02 20.07 10.13
CA ASN A 98 -8.23 20.16 8.89
C ASN A 98 -7.26 21.36 8.83
N ALA A 99 -7.41 22.35 9.72
CA ALA A 99 -6.67 23.60 9.65
C ALA A 99 -5.70 23.82 10.82
N ALA A 100 -5.51 22.83 11.71
CA ALA A 100 -4.54 22.99 12.80
C ALA A 100 -3.13 23.20 12.21
N PRO A 101 -2.43 24.31 12.55
CA PRO A 101 -1.07 24.54 12.09
C PRO A 101 -0.20 23.33 12.42
N GLY A 102 0.51 22.81 11.43
CA GLY A 102 1.40 21.64 11.61
C GLY A 102 0.75 20.28 11.35
N ARG A 103 -0.58 20.15 11.27
CA ARG A 103 -1.22 18.84 11.02
C ARG A 103 -0.72 18.16 9.75
N GLY A 104 -0.55 18.91 8.65
CA GLY A 104 -0.02 18.37 7.40
C GLY A 104 1.41 17.88 7.50
N LYS A 105 2.25 18.52 8.33
CA LYS A 105 3.63 18.08 8.61
C LYS A 105 3.64 16.78 9.41
N GLU A 106 2.82 16.69 10.45
CA GLU A 106 2.69 15.46 11.25
C GLU A 106 2.21 14.29 10.40
N ILE A 107 1.21 14.51 9.54
CA ILE A 107 0.75 13.48 8.58
C ILE A 107 1.89 13.08 7.64
N PHE A 108 2.63 14.04 7.09
CA PHE A 108 3.77 13.74 6.23
C PHE A 108 4.81 12.85 6.94
N GLU A 109 5.22 13.22 8.15
CA GLU A 109 6.20 12.45 8.93
C GLU A 109 5.69 11.05 9.31
N MET A 110 4.40 10.93 9.67
CA MET A 110 3.82 9.65 10.08
C MET A 110 3.42 8.73 8.92
N ARG A 111 3.11 9.27 7.74
CA ARG A 111 2.55 8.49 6.62
C ARG A 111 3.56 8.30 5.49
N CYS A 112 4.30 9.34 5.13
CA CYS A 112 5.17 9.32 3.95
C CYS A 112 6.55 8.77 4.28
N LEU A 113 7.09 9.05 5.47
CA LEU A 113 8.43 8.62 5.88
C LEU A 113 8.50 7.18 6.40
N LEU A 114 7.37 6.46 6.41
CA LEU A 114 7.35 5.03 6.75
C LEU A 114 7.98 4.16 5.66
N CYS A 115 7.88 4.59 4.40
CA CYS A 115 8.20 3.77 3.22
C CYS A 115 9.14 4.46 2.23
N HIS A 116 9.58 5.69 2.49
CA HIS A 116 10.61 6.33 1.69
C HIS A 116 11.15 7.58 2.38
N GLU A 117 12.44 7.85 2.13
CA GLU A 117 13.13 9.01 2.70
C GLU A 117 12.62 10.35 2.15
N LEU A 118 12.87 11.41 2.93
CA LEU A 118 12.50 12.79 2.58
C LEU A 118 13.02 13.23 1.21
N ASP A 119 14.20 12.75 0.80
CA ASP A 119 14.85 13.14 -0.44
C ASP A 119 13.96 12.91 -1.67
N LEU A 120 13.16 11.83 -1.68
CA LEU A 120 12.25 11.57 -2.81
C LEU A 120 11.17 12.65 -2.92
N THR A 121 10.59 13.06 -1.80
CA THR A 121 9.60 14.15 -1.75
C THR A 121 10.26 15.50 -2.06
N ALA A 122 11.45 15.75 -1.49
CA ALA A 122 12.18 17.01 -1.64
C ALA A 122 12.68 17.26 -3.07
N GLN A 123 12.82 16.22 -3.90
CA GLN A 123 13.13 16.33 -5.32
C GLN A 123 11.93 16.73 -6.18
N GLN A 124 10.71 16.56 -5.69
CA GLN A 124 9.52 16.87 -6.47
C GLN A 124 9.28 18.38 -6.56
N ARG A 125 8.84 18.83 -7.74
CA ARG A 125 8.46 20.22 -8.03
C ARG A 125 7.08 20.22 -8.66
N LEU A 126 6.07 20.01 -7.83
CA LEU A 126 4.70 19.75 -8.27
C LEU A 126 3.76 20.89 -7.87
N SER A 127 2.85 21.22 -8.79
CA SER A 127 1.69 22.07 -8.48
C SER A 127 0.73 21.34 -7.54
N ARG A 128 -0.22 22.06 -6.91
CA ARG A 128 -1.24 21.44 -6.04
C ARG A 128 -1.98 20.28 -6.73
N PRO A 129 -2.45 20.39 -7.99
CA PRO A 129 -3.03 19.24 -8.69
C PRO A 129 -2.04 18.09 -8.93
N GLY A 130 -0.74 18.40 -9.10
CA GLY A 130 0.31 17.39 -9.18
C GLY A 130 0.45 16.62 -7.86
N TRP A 131 0.54 17.33 -6.74
CA TRP A 131 0.58 16.73 -5.41
C TRP A 131 -0.67 15.92 -5.07
N THR A 132 -1.86 16.37 -5.46
CA THR A 132 -3.10 15.58 -5.31
C THR A 132 -2.98 14.23 -6.02
N ARG A 133 -2.54 14.22 -7.28
CA ARG A 133 -2.36 12.96 -8.03
C ARG A 133 -1.30 12.07 -7.42
N GLU A 134 -0.22 12.65 -6.90
CA GLU A 134 0.88 11.90 -6.29
C GLU A 134 0.45 11.25 -4.98
N VAL A 135 -0.22 11.99 -4.08
CA VAL A 135 -0.76 11.45 -2.83
C VAL A 135 -1.79 10.36 -3.11
N GLU A 136 -2.70 10.56 -4.06
CA GLU A 136 -3.68 9.54 -4.45
C GLU A 136 -3.01 8.29 -5.04
N LYS A 137 -1.93 8.45 -5.79
CA LYS A 137 -1.13 7.33 -6.28
C LYS A 137 -0.48 6.57 -5.13
N MET A 138 0.11 7.27 -4.15
CA MET A 138 0.67 6.63 -2.96
C MET A 138 -0.40 5.88 -2.15
N MET A 139 -1.61 6.44 -2.01
CA MET A 139 -2.73 5.76 -1.35
C MET A 139 -3.14 4.47 -2.08
N ARG A 140 -3.17 4.47 -3.42
CA ARG A 140 -3.40 3.24 -4.21
C ARG A 140 -2.25 2.25 -4.04
N TRP A 141 -1.04 2.74 -3.83
CA TRP A 141 0.15 1.96 -3.48
C TRP A 141 0.26 1.72 -1.96
N GLY A 142 -0.86 1.64 -1.26
CA GLY A 142 -0.89 1.20 0.15
C GLY A 142 -0.41 2.20 1.19
N ALA A 143 -0.11 3.45 0.83
CA ALA A 143 0.15 4.48 1.83
C ALA A 143 -1.10 4.68 2.70
N ALA A 144 -0.94 4.54 4.02
CA ALA A 144 -2.04 4.55 4.98
C ALA A 144 -2.53 5.99 5.31
N VAL A 145 -2.82 6.80 4.29
CA VAL A 145 -3.40 8.14 4.42
C VAL A 145 -4.91 8.03 4.43
N THR A 146 -5.58 8.56 5.44
CA THR A 146 -7.05 8.54 5.51
C THR A 146 -7.68 9.66 4.63
N PRO A 147 -8.96 9.56 4.25
CA PRO A 147 -9.63 10.60 3.47
C PRO A 147 -9.58 11.99 4.10
N ASP A 148 -9.64 12.09 5.44
CA ASP A 148 -9.58 13.36 6.16
C ASP A 148 -8.14 13.90 6.34
N GLU A 149 -7.13 13.05 6.19
CA GLU A 149 -5.71 13.44 6.19
C GLU A 149 -5.23 13.96 4.84
N LYS A 150 -5.92 13.60 3.75
CA LYS A 150 -5.46 13.88 2.37
C LYS A 150 -5.27 15.37 2.08
N GLU A 151 -6.28 16.19 2.32
CA GLU A 151 -6.21 17.63 2.01
C GLU A 151 -5.14 18.38 2.84
N PRO A 152 -5.07 18.21 4.17
CA PRO A 152 -3.99 18.82 4.97
C PRO A 152 -2.59 18.40 4.52
N LEU A 153 -2.40 17.15 4.10
CA LEU A 153 -1.14 16.66 3.55
C LEU A 153 -0.79 17.34 2.22
N ILE A 154 -1.75 17.43 1.29
CA ILE A 154 -1.56 18.10 0.00
C ILE A 154 -1.19 19.57 0.21
N ASP A 155 -1.86 20.26 1.13
CA ASP A 155 -1.57 21.66 1.44
C ASP A 155 -0.16 21.85 1.99
N TYR A 156 0.29 20.95 2.87
CA TYR A 156 1.66 20.97 3.37
C TYR A 156 2.66 20.72 2.25
N LEU A 157 2.46 19.68 1.44
CA LEU A 157 3.38 19.33 0.35
C LEU A 157 3.50 20.46 -0.68
N PHE A 158 2.38 21.06 -1.07
CA PHE A 158 2.38 22.19 -2.01
C PHE A 158 3.06 23.44 -1.45
N GLN A 159 2.92 23.73 -0.15
CA GLN A 159 3.56 24.89 0.47
C GLN A 159 5.07 24.72 0.65
N ASN A 160 5.56 23.49 0.84
CA ASN A 160 6.95 23.21 1.21
C ASN A 160 7.79 22.63 0.07
N TYR A 161 7.16 22.02 -0.95
CA TYR A 161 7.82 21.30 -2.04
C TYR A 161 7.19 21.62 -3.41
N ARG A 162 7.11 22.91 -3.74
CA ARG A 162 6.57 23.38 -5.03
C ARG A 162 7.57 23.27 -6.17
#